data_AF-A0A1X6X3R0-F1
#
_entry.id   AF-A0A1X6X3R0-F1
#
_cell.length_a   1.000
_cell.length_b   1.000
_cell.length_c   1.000
_cell.angle_alpha   90.00
_cell.angle_beta   90.00
_cell.angle_gamma   90.00
#
_symmetry.space_group_name_H-M   'P 1'
#
loop_
_entity.id
_entity.type
_entity.pdbx_description
1 polymer ?
#
loop_
_entity_poly.entity_id
_entity_poly.type
_entity_poly.pdbx_seq_one_letter_code
_entity_poly.pdbx_strand_id
1 'polypeptide(L)'
;MSNMSVMKPWHIIILLLLLVAVVLPLVVIIGVVLAAAKKSSTPAVAPMSGTQPSWSAPAESSPHEILDRRLASGEIAEEEHRRLREALGPDRR
;
A
#
# COMPACT_ATOMS: atom_id res chain seq x y z
N MET A 1 13.88 -4.51 43.09
CA MET A 1 14.91 -3.57 42.58
C MET A 1 14.90 -3.67 41.07
N SER A 2 14.24 -2.72 40.40
CA SER A 2 14.16 -2.70 38.94
C SER A 2 15.56 -2.45 38.40
N ASN A 3 16.10 -3.40 37.64
CA ASN A 3 17.28 -3.17 36.82
C ASN A 3 16.93 -2.08 35.80
N MET A 4 17.13 -0.82 36.20
CA MET A 4 17.19 0.30 35.30
C MET A 4 18.40 0.05 34.41
N SER A 5 18.19 -0.69 33.32
CA SER A 5 19.17 -0.85 32.26
C SER A 5 19.37 0.54 31.70
N VAL A 6 20.39 1.23 32.23
CA VAL A 6 20.85 2.50 31.73
C VAL A 6 21.33 2.18 30.32
N MET A 7 20.44 2.31 29.33
CA MET A 7 20.80 2.19 27.93
C MET A 7 21.87 3.24 27.73
N LYS A 8 23.11 2.77 27.59
CA LYS A 8 24.23 3.67 27.34
C LYS A 8 23.84 4.52 26.13
N PRO A 9 24.14 5.83 26.10
CA PRO A 9 23.73 6.72 25.00
C PRO A 9 24.13 6.17 23.62
N TRP A 10 25.19 5.36 23.58
CA TRP A 10 25.62 4.59 22.42
C TRP A 10 24.54 3.66 21.82
N HIS A 11 23.69 3.04 22.62
CA HIS A 11 22.63 2.14 22.15
C HIS A 11 21.52 2.91 21.43
N ILE A 12 21.24 4.14 21.88
CA ILE A 12 20.28 5.03 21.22
C ILE A 12 20.82 5.45 19.86
N ILE A 13 22.11 5.76 19.77
CA ILE A 13 22.77 6.09 18.50
C ILE A 13 22.73 4.90 17.53
N ILE A 14 23.02 3.69 18.01
CA ILE A 14 22.92 2.46 17.19
C ILE A 14 21.48 2.23 16.72
N LEU A 15 20.49 2.33 17.62
CA LEU A 15 19.08 2.16 17.27
C LEU A 15 18.62 3.19 16.24
N LEU A 16 19.05 4.44 16.38
CA LEU A 16 18.76 5.51 15.43
C LEU A 16 19.39 5.20 14.07
N LEU A 17 20.66 4.80 14.03
CA LEU A 17 21.35 4.39 12.81
C LEU A 17 20.65 3.21 12.13
N LEU A 18 20.23 2.22 12.89
CA LEU A 18 19.55 1.03 12.39
C LEU A 18 18.16 1.38 11.85
N LEU A 19 17.41 2.24 12.56
CA LEU A 19 16.14 2.78 12.09
C LEU A 19 16.32 3.53 10.77
N VAL A 20 17.30 4.43 10.68
CA VAL A 20 17.59 5.16 9.43
C VAL A 20 18.00 4.18 8.33
N ALA A 21 18.85 3.20 8.61
CA ALA A 21 19.30 2.20 7.65
C ALA A 21 18.16 1.32 7.11
N VAL A 22 17.06 1.15 7.85
CA VAL A 22 15.88 0.39 7.40
C VAL A 22 14.85 1.28 6.73
N VAL A 23 14.54 2.44 7.32
CA VAL A 23 13.51 3.37 6.81
C VAL A 23 13.95 4.03 5.51
N LEU A 24 15.23 4.42 5.40
CA LEU A 24 15.76 5.09 4.21
C LEU A 24 15.60 4.23 2.93
N PRO A 25 16.05 2.96 2.86
CA PRO A 25 15.84 2.14 1.68
C PRO A 25 14.37 1.84 1.43
N LEU A 26 13.54 1.69 2.48
CA LEU A 26 12.10 1.49 2.33
C LEU A 26 11.44 2.67 1.62
N VAL A 27 11.74 3.90 2.04
CA VAL A 27 11.25 5.14 1.40
C VAL A 27 11.73 5.23 -0.05
N VAL A 28 12.99 4.88 -0.33
CA VAL A 28 13.53 4.85 -1.69
C VAL A 28 12.79 3.83 -2.56
N ILE A 29 12.57 2.60 -2.07
CA ILE A 29 11.86 1.56 -2.80
C ILE A 29 10.42 2.01 -3.09
N ILE A 30 9.70 2.51 -2.09
CA ILE A 30 8.33 3.03 -2.26
C ILE A 30 8.32 4.17 -3.28
N GLY A 31 9.26 5.12 -3.18
CA GLY A 31 9.40 6.23 -4.11
C GLY A 31 9.66 5.77 -5.55
N VAL A 32 10.53 4.78 -5.73
CA VAL A 32 10.82 4.19 -7.05
C VAL A 32 9.61 3.45 -7.61
N VAL A 33 8.92 2.65 -6.80
CA VAL A 33 7.69 1.93 -7.20
C VAL A 33 6.60 2.92 -7.59
N LEU A 34 6.36 3.97 -6.80
CA LEU A 34 5.39 5.01 -7.10
C LEU A 34 5.78 5.81 -8.35
N ALA A 35 7.06 6.13 -8.53
CA ALA A 35 7.55 6.81 -9.73
C ALA A 35 7.40 5.94 -10.99
N ALA A 36 7.69 4.64 -10.89
CA ALA A 36 7.49 3.67 -11.96
C ALA A 36 6.00 3.49 -12.30
N ALA A 37 5.14 3.38 -11.29
CA ALA A 37 3.68 3.29 -11.46
C ALA A 37 3.07 4.56 -12.07
N LYS A 38 3.60 5.75 -11.73
CA LYS A 38 3.21 7.00 -12.39
C LYS A 38 3.68 7.04 -13.85
N LYS A 39 4.84 6.49 -14.17
CA LYS A 39 5.38 6.49 -15.54
C LYS A 39 4.64 5.52 -16.47
N SER A 40 4.08 4.43 -15.96
CA SER A 40 3.24 3.51 -16.74
C SER A 40 1.83 4.04 -17.03
N SER A 41 1.44 5.18 -16.45
CA SER A 41 0.18 5.88 -16.74
C SER A 41 0.27 6.84 -17.94
N THR A 42 1.30 6.71 -18.79
CA THR A 42 1.31 7.39 -20.09
C THR A 42 0.76 6.40 -21.12
N PRO A 43 -0.55 6.40 -21.44
CA PRO A 43 -1.02 5.65 -22.58
C PRO A 43 -0.29 6.21 -23.79
N ALA A 44 0.49 5.37 -24.46
CA ALA A 44 0.95 5.66 -25.80
C ALA A 44 -0.30 5.78 -26.67
N VAL A 45 -0.78 7.00 -26.85
CA VAL A 45 -1.94 7.32 -27.69
C VAL A 45 -1.50 7.03 -29.12
N ALA A 46 -1.84 5.83 -29.60
CA ALA A 46 -1.91 5.54 -31.02
C ALA A 46 -2.97 6.45 -31.63
N PRO A 47 -2.70 7.17 -32.74
CA PRO A 47 -3.70 7.98 -33.39
C PRO A 47 -4.59 7.05 -34.22
N MET A 48 -5.61 6.47 -33.59
CA MET A 48 -6.71 5.83 -34.31
C MET A 48 -8.00 6.59 -34.01
N SER A 49 -8.48 7.20 -35.09
CA SER A 49 -9.75 7.86 -35.28
C SER A 49 -10.91 7.20 -34.53
N GLY A 50 -11.70 8.01 -33.84
CA GLY A 50 -13.12 7.74 -33.63
C GLY A 50 -13.47 6.63 -32.64
N THR A 51 -13.13 6.78 -31.37
CA THR A 51 -14.00 6.32 -30.27
C THR A 51 -13.68 7.19 -29.07
N GLN A 52 -14.68 7.85 -28.48
CA GLN A 52 -14.48 8.59 -27.25
C GLN A 52 -13.79 7.67 -26.23
N PRO A 53 -12.75 8.14 -25.50
CA PRO A 53 -12.37 7.45 -24.29
C PRO A 53 -13.55 7.60 -23.34
N SER A 54 -14.38 6.56 -23.27
CA SER A 54 -15.13 6.26 -22.06
C SER A 54 -14.08 6.20 -20.98
N TRP A 55 -13.91 7.30 -20.25
CA TRP A 55 -13.37 7.26 -18.91
C TRP A 55 -14.42 6.50 -18.12
N SER A 56 -14.38 5.17 -18.22
CA SER A 56 -15.11 4.30 -17.33
C SER A 56 -14.54 4.64 -15.96
N ALA A 57 -15.27 5.49 -15.23
CA ALA A 57 -15.22 5.45 -13.77
C ALA A 57 -15.17 3.97 -13.40
N PRO A 58 -14.17 3.50 -12.63
CA PRO A 58 -14.01 2.08 -12.37
C PRO A 58 -15.37 1.57 -11.90
N ALA A 59 -15.96 0.69 -12.72
CA ALA A 59 -17.30 0.15 -12.55
C ALA A 59 -17.43 -0.20 -11.08
N GLU A 60 -18.40 0.43 -10.39
CA GLU A 60 -18.65 0.36 -8.95
C GLU A 60 -18.06 -0.89 -8.30
N SER A 61 -16.77 -0.86 -7.99
CA SER A 61 -16.10 -2.08 -7.54
C SER A 61 -16.70 -2.37 -6.19
N SER A 62 -17.27 -3.58 -6.06
CA SER A 62 -18.00 -3.91 -4.85
C SER A 62 -17.04 -3.72 -3.68
N PRO A 63 -17.49 -3.19 -2.53
CA PRO A 63 -16.60 -3.02 -1.39
C PRO A 63 -15.83 -4.30 -1.02
N HIS A 64 -16.42 -5.47 -1.29
CA HIS A 64 -15.79 -6.78 -1.17
C HIS A 64 -14.62 -6.99 -2.14
N GLU A 65 -14.77 -6.60 -3.40
CA GLU A 65 -13.73 -6.68 -4.42
C GLU A 65 -12.52 -5.78 -4.09
N ILE A 66 -12.77 -4.62 -3.48
CA ILE A 66 -11.70 -3.74 -2.98
C ILE A 66 -10.92 -4.43 -1.85
N LEU A 67 -11.59 -5.10 -0.92
CA LEU A 67 -10.93 -5.85 0.15
C LEU A 67 -10.11 -7.02 -0.39
N ASP A 68 -10.64 -7.77 -1.34
CA ASP A 68 -9.96 -8.92 -1.95
C ASP A 68 -8.69 -8.50 -2.68
N ARG A 69 -8.76 -7.37 -3.40
CA ARG A 69 -7.59 -6.78 -4.04
C ARG A 69 -6.52 -6.41 -3.01
N ARG A 70 -6.92 -5.80 -1.89
CA ARG A 70 -5.99 -5.38 -0.82
C ARG A 70 -5.35 -6.56 -0.10
N LEU A 71 -6.09 -7.65 0.10
CA LEU A 71 -5.54 -8.90 0.64
C LEU A 71 -4.54 -9.52 -0.34
N ALA A 72 -4.87 -9.59 -1.62
CA ALA A 72 -4.00 -10.15 -2.66
C ALA A 72 -2.72 -9.33 -2.88
N SER A 73 -2.77 -8.01 -2.67
CA SER A 73 -1.58 -7.15 -2.70
C SER A 73 -0.78 -7.15 -1.39
N GLY A 74 -1.25 -7.85 -0.34
CA GLY A 74 -0.63 -7.87 0.98
C GLY A 74 -0.70 -6.53 1.72
N GLU A 75 -1.62 -5.65 1.33
CA GLU A 75 -1.82 -4.33 1.94
C GLU A 75 -2.56 -4.44 3.28
N ILE A 76 -3.38 -5.49 3.43
CA ILE A 76 -4.06 -5.87 4.67
C ILE A 76 -3.79 -7.33 5.01
N ALA A 77 -3.77 -7.65 6.30
CA ALA A 77 -3.65 -9.04 6.77
C ALA A 77 -4.99 -9.78 6.65
N GLU A 78 -4.94 -11.12 6.58
CA GLU A 78 -6.12 -11.99 6.49
C GLU A 78 -7.12 -11.76 7.64
N GLU A 79 -6.59 -11.52 8.86
CA GLU A 79 -7.39 -11.21 10.05
C GLU A 79 -8.15 -9.87 9.91
N GLU A 80 -7.54 -8.87 9.27
CA GLU A 80 -8.13 -7.56 9.03
C GLU A 80 -9.15 -7.61 7.89
N HIS A 81 -8.86 -8.35 6.83
CA HIS A 81 -9.79 -8.63 5.74
C HIS A 81 -11.08 -9.27 6.26
N ARG A 82 -10.97 -10.30 7.11
CA ARG A 82 -12.12 -10.97 7.71
C ARG A 82 -13.02 -10.01 8.50
N ARG A 83 -12.43 -9.16 9.36
CA ARG A 83 -13.17 -8.17 10.16
C ARG A 83 -13.90 -7.16 9.27
N LEU A 84 -13.25 -6.67 8.22
CA LEU A 84 -13.83 -5.70 7.30
C LEU A 84 -14.97 -6.32 6.48
N ARG A 85 -14.81 -7.58 6.06
CA ARG A 85 -15.83 -8.35 5.34
C ARG A 85 -17.06 -8.62 6.21
N GLU A 86 -16.88 -8.92 7.49
CA GLU A 86 -17.97 -9.06 8.46
C GLU A 86 -18.70 -7.72 8.69
N ALA A 87 -17.96 -6.62 8.82
CA ALA A 87 -18.53 -5.28 9.00
C ALA A 87 -19.34 -4.79 7.78
N LEU A 88 -18.92 -5.20 6.57
CA LEU A 88 -19.61 -4.90 5.33
C LEU A 88 -20.91 -5.70 5.13
N GLY A 89 -21.06 -6.82 5.84
CA GLY A 89 -22.23 -7.70 5.74
C GLY A 89 -22.34 -8.41 4.38
N PRO A 90 -23.35 -9.29 4.22
CA PRO A 90 -23.62 -9.95 2.95
C PRO A 90 -24.05 -8.91 1.93
N ASP A 91 -23.38 -8.91 0.77
CA ASP A 91 -23.68 -8.03 -0.37
C ASP A 91 -25.13 -8.32 -0.82
N ARG A 92 -26.07 -7.45 -0.44
CA ARG A 92 -27.47 -7.55 -0.87
C ARG A 92 -27.61 -6.91 -2.24
N ARG A 93 -27.23 -7.64 -3.29
CA ARG A 93 -27.70 -7.40 -4.65
C ARG A 93 -28.75 -8.44 -5.04
#